data_AF-K1U323-F1
#
_entry.id   AF-K1U323-F1
#
_cell.length_a   1.000
_cell.length_b   1.000
_cell.length_c   1.000
_cell.angle_alpha   90.00
_cell.angle_beta   90.00
_cell.angle_gamma   90.00
#
_symmetry.space_group_name_H-M   'P 1'
#
loop_
_entity.id
_entity.type
_entity.pdbx_description
1 polymer ?
#
loop_
_entity_poly.entity_id
_entity_poly.type
_entity_poly.pdbx_seq_one_letter_code
_entity_poly.pdbx_strand_id
1 'polypeptide(L)'
;SSIILENGGTTGGGNTGGGSTGGNTGGESTDKNNTNKNVATANMPQVVRNAIGGLEFPKLKNNGSSYAIVHMDNTTGMLNYSTEWDDNMKSQRWSCYTFNTTNTKQNIKGRYEPPYGQRQYPWDTDLQEQWGIVDFTDDPTPTAQHMDHGHICPNADRLYNANQRYQTYYMTNMQPQYKDFNQRGTWYEMEKDLRTKATKD
;
A
#
# COMPACT_ATOMS: atom_id res chain seq x y z
N SER A 1 -2.18 -22.20 -23.52
CA SER A 1 -3.24 -22.97 -22.84
C SER A 1 -4.00 -22.01 -21.96
N SER A 2 -5.24 -21.73 -22.33
CA SER A 2 -6.12 -20.72 -21.76
C SER A 2 -6.66 -21.13 -20.39
N ILE A 3 -6.93 -20.16 -19.52
CA ILE A 3 -8.05 -20.27 -18.56
C ILE A 3 -8.84 -18.96 -18.65
N ILE A 4 -9.91 -19.03 -19.44
CA ILE A 4 -11.08 -18.14 -19.35
C ILE A 4 -12.01 -18.83 -18.35
N LEU A 5 -12.54 -18.09 -17.38
CA LEU A 5 -13.68 -18.54 -16.59
C LEU A 5 -14.87 -17.65 -16.96
N GLU A 6 -15.82 -18.25 -17.70
CA GLU A 6 -17.10 -17.65 -18.05
C GLU A 6 -18.11 -17.71 -16.89
N ASN A 7 -19.11 -16.84 -17.02
CA ASN A 7 -20.19 -16.49 -16.10
C ASN A 7 -21.06 -17.66 -15.61
N GLY A 8 -21.57 -17.51 -14.38
CA GLY A 8 -22.81 -18.14 -13.93
C GLY A 8 -23.73 -17.08 -13.30
N GLY A 9 -24.90 -16.85 -13.89
CA GLY A 9 -25.94 -15.99 -13.31
C GLY A 9 -26.95 -16.79 -12.47
N THR A 10 -27.57 -16.16 -11.46
CA THR A 10 -29.04 -15.96 -11.33
C THR A 10 -29.46 -15.49 -9.91
N THR A 11 -30.44 -14.58 -9.92
CA THR A 11 -31.56 -14.35 -8.97
C THR A 11 -31.31 -13.99 -7.50
N GLY A 12 -31.66 -12.74 -7.18
CA GLY A 12 -32.79 -12.38 -6.30
C GLY A 12 -32.83 -12.92 -4.87
N GLY A 13 -32.67 -12.01 -3.90
CA GLY A 13 -33.06 -12.26 -2.52
C GLY A 13 -32.53 -11.18 -1.59
N GLY A 14 -33.33 -10.16 -1.30
CA GLY A 14 -33.05 -9.27 -0.18
C GLY A 14 -33.30 -10.00 1.14
N ASN A 15 -32.49 -9.75 2.17
CA ASN A 15 -33.04 -9.48 3.49
C ASN A 15 -32.04 -8.77 4.42
N THR A 16 -32.66 -7.99 5.29
CA THR A 16 -32.20 -7.15 6.38
C THR A 16 -31.45 -7.86 7.50
N GLY A 17 -30.70 -7.07 8.27
CA GLY A 17 -30.72 -7.17 9.72
C GLY A 17 -29.49 -7.82 10.33
N GLY A 18 -28.71 -7.00 11.03
CA GLY A 18 -27.63 -7.45 11.89
C GLY A 18 -28.12 -8.37 13.00
N GLY A 19 -27.30 -9.37 13.30
CA GLY A 19 -27.40 -10.20 14.50
C GLY A 19 -25.98 -10.45 15.01
N SER A 20 -25.63 -9.78 16.10
CA SER A 20 -24.44 -10.10 16.87
C SER A 20 -24.73 -11.34 17.71
N THR A 21 -24.04 -12.44 17.41
CA THR A 21 -23.84 -13.55 18.34
C THR A 21 -22.37 -13.91 18.30
N GLY A 22 -21.65 -13.55 19.37
CA GLY A 22 -20.23 -13.84 19.54
C GLY A 22 -19.97 -15.33 19.50
N GLY A 23 -19.23 -15.76 18.48
CA GLY A 23 -18.72 -17.12 18.32
C GLY A 23 -17.21 -17.14 18.47
N ASN A 24 -16.72 -17.95 19.41
CA ASN A 24 -15.31 -18.23 19.65
C ASN A 24 -14.75 -19.14 18.54
N THR A 25 -14.41 -18.56 17.40
CA THR A 25 -13.69 -19.23 16.31
C THR A 25 -12.89 -18.14 15.60
N GLY A 26 -11.61 -18.39 15.32
CA GLY A 26 -10.73 -17.43 14.64
C GLY A 26 -11.45 -16.82 13.44
N GLY A 27 -11.31 -15.50 13.27
CA GLY A 27 -12.12 -14.67 12.36
C GLY A 27 -11.99 -15.05 10.89
N GLU A 28 -12.53 -16.20 10.52
CA GLU A 28 -12.68 -16.64 9.14
C GLU A 28 -13.91 -15.95 8.56
N SER A 29 -13.72 -15.32 7.41
CA SER A 29 -14.81 -14.73 6.64
C SER A 29 -15.83 -15.81 6.28
N THR A 30 -17.10 -15.60 6.63
CA THR A 30 -18.21 -16.45 6.19
C THR A 30 -18.58 -16.22 4.71
N ASP A 31 -18.08 -15.13 4.12
CA ASP A 31 -18.24 -14.79 2.71
C ASP A 31 -17.14 -15.44 1.86
N LYS A 32 -17.43 -16.66 1.38
CA LYS A 32 -16.52 -17.45 0.52
C LYS A 32 -16.26 -16.80 -0.85
N ASN A 33 -17.08 -15.83 -1.25
CA ASN A 33 -17.01 -15.21 -2.57
C ASN A 33 -16.23 -13.90 -2.57
N ASN A 34 -15.81 -13.40 -1.40
CA ASN A 34 -15.25 -12.07 -1.22
C ASN A 34 -16.13 -11.01 -1.91
N THR A 35 -17.43 -11.02 -1.60
CA THR A 35 -18.48 -10.17 -2.17
C THR A 35 -18.14 -8.68 -2.02
N ASN A 36 -17.40 -8.32 -0.96
CA ASN A 36 -16.96 -6.96 -0.70
C ASN A 36 -15.69 -6.52 -1.47
N LYS A 37 -15.09 -7.39 -2.28
CA LYS A 37 -13.87 -7.08 -3.04
C LYS A 37 -14.03 -5.86 -3.94
N ASN A 38 -12.91 -5.25 -4.30
CA ASN A 38 -12.90 -4.24 -5.34
C ASN A 38 -13.18 -4.88 -6.71
N VAL A 39 -13.88 -4.14 -7.55
CA VAL A 39 -14.20 -4.54 -8.93
C VAL A 39 -13.34 -3.71 -9.86
N ALA A 40 -12.52 -4.37 -10.68
CA ALA A 40 -11.72 -3.71 -11.69
C ALA A 40 -12.62 -3.06 -12.75
N THR A 41 -12.32 -1.81 -13.10
CA THR A 41 -13.02 -1.08 -14.15
C THR A 41 -12.10 -0.83 -15.34
N ALA A 42 -12.66 -0.60 -16.53
CA ALA A 42 -11.87 -0.39 -17.75
C ALA A 42 -10.93 0.82 -17.66
N ASN A 43 -11.29 1.84 -16.87
CA ASN A 43 -10.52 3.08 -16.72
C ASN A 43 -9.36 2.97 -15.73
N MET A 44 -9.24 1.84 -15.01
CA MET A 44 -8.12 1.60 -14.12
C MET A 44 -6.88 1.15 -14.91
N PRO A 45 -5.68 1.59 -14.48
CA PRO A 45 -4.41 1.10 -15.03
C PRO A 45 -4.30 -0.41 -14.90
N GLN A 46 -3.65 -1.06 -15.87
CA GLN A 46 -3.59 -2.52 -15.93
C GLN A 46 -3.02 -3.15 -14.65
N VAL A 47 -1.95 -2.55 -14.10
CA VAL A 47 -1.31 -3.02 -12.86
C VAL A 47 -2.27 -2.95 -11.67
N VAL A 48 -3.08 -1.90 -11.59
CA VAL A 48 -4.12 -1.73 -10.58
C VAL A 48 -5.22 -2.78 -10.75
N ARG A 49 -5.73 -2.97 -11.97
CA ARG A 49 -6.76 -4.00 -12.26
C ARG A 49 -6.34 -5.39 -11.82
N ASN A 50 -5.06 -5.71 -11.97
CA ASN A 50 -4.52 -7.01 -11.62
C ASN A 50 -4.42 -7.23 -10.10
N ALA A 51 -4.23 -6.16 -9.32
CA ALA A 51 -3.93 -6.27 -7.89
C ALA A 51 -5.15 -6.03 -6.98
N ILE A 52 -6.06 -5.11 -7.32
CA ILE A 52 -7.10 -4.61 -6.37
C ILE A 52 -8.10 -5.66 -5.86
N GLY A 53 -8.12 -6.85 -6.48
CA GLY A 53 -8.91 -7.99 -5.99
C GLY A 53 -8.27 -8.72 -4.80
N GLY A 54 -7.04 -8.38 -4.42
CA GLY A 54 -6.33 -8.92 -3.26
C GLY A 54 -7.05 -8.62 -1.95
N LEU A 55 -6.87 -9.51 -0.96
CA LEU A 55 -7.52 -9.40 0.36
C LEU A 55 -6.97 -8.24 1.21
N GLU A 56 -5.77 -7.79 0.91
CA GLU A 56 -5.09 -6.68 1.57
C GLU A 56 -5.65 -5.31 1.17
N PHE A 57 -6.34 -5.21 0.03
CA PHE A 57 -6.84 -3.94 -0.50
C PHE A 57 -8.11 -3.51 0.23
N PRO A 58 -8.11 -2.36 0.93
CA PRO A 58 -9.34 -1.76 1.42
C PRO A 58 -10.27 -1.37 0.28
N LYS A 59 -11.54 -1.12 0.60
CA LYS A 59 -12.52 -0.65 -0.38
C LYS A 59 -12.08 0.69 -0.96
N LEU A 60 -11.94 0.77 -2.29
CA LEU A 60 -11.56 2.01 -2.96
C LEU A 60 -12.62 3.09 -2.78
N LYS A 61 -12.17 4.34 -2.63
CA LYS A 61 -13.03 5.52 -2.74
C LYS A 61 -13.45 5.68 -4.20
N ASN A 62 -14.70 6.07 -4.39
CA ASN A 62 -15.21 6.48 -5.69
C ASN A 62 -15.62 7.95 -5.63
N ASN A 63 -14.63 8.85 -5.57
CA ASN A 63 -14.82 10.31 -5.50
C ASN A 63 -14.18 11.06 -6.68
N GLY A 64 -13.51 10.37 -7.60
CA GLY A 64 -12.84 10.99 -8.76
C GLY A 64 -11.55 11.75 -8.44
N SER A 65 -11.09 11.75 -7.18
CA SER A 65 -9.84 12.41 -6.75
C SER A 65 -8.94 11.50 -5.91
N SER A 66 -9.34 10.24 -5.72
CA SER A 66 -8.53 9.23 -5.05
C SER A 66 -8.10 8.15 -6.04
N TYR A 67 -6.83 7.76 -5.97
CA TYR A 67 -6.18 6.91 -6.96
C TYR A 67 -5.47 5.76 -6.27
N ALA A 68 -5.85 4.52 -6.61
CA ALA A 68 -5.11 3.35 -6.16
C ALA A 68 -3.81 3.24 -6.96
N ILE A 69 -2.68 3.21 -6.26
CA ILE A 69 -1.34 3.08 -6.84
C ILE A 69 -0.80 1.71 -6.42
N VAL A 70 -0.29 0.96 -7.40
CA VAL A 70 0.34 -0.33 -7.16
C VAL A 70 1.81 -0.24 -7.53
N HIS A 71 2.68 -0.37 -6.52
CA HIS A 71 4.12 -0.34 -6.72
C HIS A 71 4.63 -1.75 -6.96
N MET A 72 4.90 -2.05 -8.23
CA MET A 72 5.50 -3.32 -8.65
C MET A 72 7.01 -3.16 -8.77
N ASP A 73 7.77 -4.09 -8.21
CA ASP A 73 9.16 -4.25 -8.60
C ASP A 73 9.24 -5.07 -9.88
N ASN A 74 9.35 -4.38 -11.01
CA ASN A 74 9.38 -4.99 -12.34
C ASN A 74 10.60 -5.90 -12.57
N THR A 75 11.63 -5.83 -11.73
CA THR A 75 12.78 -6.74 -11.84
C THR A 75 12.51 -8.12 -11.26
N THR A 76 11.59 -8.21 -10.30
CA THR A 76 11.20 -9.46 -9.63
C THR A 76 9.78 -9.90 -9.96
N GLY A 77 8.97 -9.00 -10.53
CA GLY A 77 7.53 -9.20 -10.75
C GLY A 77 6.72 -9.16 -9.44
N MET A 78 7.32 -8.71 -8.34
CA MET A 78 6.66 -8.70 -7.03
C MET A 78 5.91 -7.40 -6.77
N LEU A 79 4.73 -7.51 -6.17
CA LEU A 79 4.05 -6.36 -5.56
C LEU A 79 4.79 -5.97 -4.29
N ASN A 80 5.28 -4.73 -4.23
CA ASN A 80 6.03 -4.21 -3.11
C ASN A 80 5.09 -3.67 -2.01
N TYR A 81 4.28 -2.68 -2.37
CA TYR A 81 3.17 -2.17 -1.58
C TYR A 81 2.15 -1.49 -2.51
N SER A 82 1.00 -1.12 -1.96
CA SER A 82 0.01 -0.31 -2.65
C SER A 82 -0.56 0.74 -1.72
N THR A 83 -1.06 1.82 -2.28
CA THR A 83 -1.64 2.93 -1.52
C THR A 83 -2.80 3.55 -2.28
N GLU A 84 -3.76 4.13 -1.58
CA GLU A 84 -4.76 5.00 -2.20
C GLU A 84 -4.44 6.44 -1.90
N TRP A 85 -4.01 7.17 -2.92
CA TRP A 85 -3.66 8.58 -2.85
C TRP A 85 -4.88 9.46 -3.01
N ASP A 86 -5.18 10.35 -2.06
CA ASP A 86 -6.15 11.43 -2.24
C ASP A 86 -5.45 12.70 -2.69
N ASP A 87 -5.70 13.11 -3.94
CA ASP A 87 -4.99 14.23 -4.56
C ASP A 87 -5.47 15.60 -4.08
N ASN A 88 -6.69 15.68 -3.54
CA ASN A 88 -7.19 16.92 -2.93
C ASN A 88 -6.56 17.14 -1.55
N MET A 89 -6.43 16.06 -0.77
CA MET A 89 -5.82 16.12 0.56
C MET A 89 -4.30 16.04 0.54
N LYS A 90 -3.72 15.60 -0.60
CA LYS A 90 -2.30 15.30 -0.76
C LYS A 90 -1.81 14.33 0.32
N SER A 91 -2.56 13.25 0.51
CA SER A 91 -2.30 12.23 1.53
C SER A 91 -2.85 10.87 1.13
N GLN A 92 -2.20 9.78 1.55
CA GLN A 92 -2.78 8.46 1.41
C GLN A 92 -3.92 8.21 2.38
N ARG A 93 -5.02 7.62 1.88
CA ARG A 93 -6.16 7.16 2.68
C ARG A 93 -5.85 5.85 3.40
N TRP A 94 -5.03 5.01 2.78
CA TRP A 94 -4.48 3.78 3.34
C TRP A 94 -3.26 3.37 2.52
N SER A 95 -2.38 2.59 3.13
CA SER A 95 -1.38 1.77 2.43
C SER A 95 -1.56 0.33 2.85
N CYS A 96 -1.46 -0.60 1.90
CA CYS A 96 -1.55 -2.03 2.16
C CYS A 96 -0.35 -2.75 1.57
N TYR A 97 0.14 -3.73 2.32
CA TYR A 97 1.28 -4.50 1.92
C TYR A 97 1.36 -5.78 2.75
N THR A 98 1.83 -6.86 2.11
CA THR A 98 1.92 -8.15 2.77
C THR A 98 3.24 -8.27 3.54
N PHE A 99 3.27 -9.12 4.56
CA PHE A 99 4.51 -9.63 5.15
C PHE A 99 4.62 -11.10 4.81
N ASN A 100 5.63 -11.47 4.04
CA ASN A 100 5.93 -12.85 3.69
C ASN A 100 7.44 -13.06 3.66
N THR A 101 7.86 -14.33 3.58
CA THR A 101 9.28 -14.72 3.60
C THR A 101 10.10 -14.19 2.42
N THR A 102 9.47 -13.61 1.40
CA THR A 102 10.18 -13.02 0.25
C THR A 102 10.30 -11.51 0.41
N ASN A 103 9.21 -10.77 0.60
CA ASN A 103 9.28 -9.30 0.66
C ASN A 103 9.93 -8.76 1.94
N THR A 104 10.06 -9.59 2.99
CA THR A 104 10.79 -9.25 4.22
C THR A 104 12.29 -9.58 4.18
N LYS A 105 12.79 -10.23 3.12
CA LYS A 105 14.22 -10.60 3.04
C LYS A 105 15.10 -9.35 3.08
N GLN A 106 16.21 -9.49 3.80
CA GLN A 106 17.16 -8.42 4.10
C GLN A 106 18.44 -8.60 3.25
N ASN A 107 18.30 -8.65 1.93
CA ASN A 107 19.43 -8.88 1.02
C ASN A 107 20.32 -7.63 0.88
N ILE A 108 19.74 -6.44 1.06
CA ILE A 108 20.45 -5.17 1.12
C ILE A 108 20.28 -4.51 2.50
N LYS A 109 21.01 -3.43 2.76
CA LYS A 109 20.99 -2.71 4.04
C LYS A 109 20.98 -1.21 3.84
N GLY A 110 20.53 -0.50 4.88
CA GLY A 110 20.57 0.95 4.93
C GLY A 110 19.45 1.63 4.14
N ARG A 111 19.50 2.95 4.12
CA ARG A 111 18.52 3.82 3.48
C ARG A 111 18.75 3.92 1.98
N TYR A 112 17.77 4.45 1.26
CA TYR A 112 18.03 4.95 -0.09
C TYR A 112 18.99 6.14 0.01
N GLU A 113 20.08 6.09 -0.75
CA GLU A 113 21.07 7.16 -0.82
C GLU A 113 20.97 7.79 -2.22
N PRO A 114 20.35 8.96 -2.36
CA PRO A 114 20.17 9.59 -3.66
C PRO A 114 21.52 10.02 -4.25
N PRO A 115 21.71 9.91 -5.58
CA PRO A 115 22.80 10.58 -6.28
C PRO A 115 22.85 12.08 -5.97
N TYR A 116 24.04 12.68 -6.09
CA TYR A 116 24.22 14.11 -5.85
C TYR A 116 23.24 14.96 -6.67
N GLY A 117 22.56 15.89 -6.01
CA GLY A 117 21.56 16.77 -6.62
C GLY A 117 20.17 16.17 -6.76
N GLN A 118 19.95 14.91 -6.36
CA GLN A 118 18.62 14.29 -6.32
C GLN A 118 17.98 14.37 -4.93
N ARG A 119 16.66 14.22 -4.89
CA ARG A 119 15.87 14.28 -3.65
C ARG A 119 16.00 12.97 -2.88
N GLN A 120 16.10 13.06 -1.55
CA GLN A 120 16.01 11.91 -0.65
C GLN A 120 14.63 11.22 -0.72
N TYR A 121 13.59 12.02 -0.94
CA TYR A 121 12.20 11.59 -1.06
C TYR A 121 11.69 11.99 -2.46
N PRO A 122 11.79 11.09 -3.44
CA PRO A 122 11.35 11.36 -4.81
C PRO A 122 9.82 11.47 -4.90
N TRP A 123 9.36 12.18 -5.93
CA TRP A 123 7.97 12.11 -6.39
C TRP A 123 7.63 10.72 -6.85
N ASP A 124 6.38 10.34 -6.64
CA ASP A 124 5.89 9.04 -7.05
C ASP A 124 5.74 8.94 -8.57
N THR A 125 6.71 8.29 -9.21
CA THR A 125 6.68 8.04 -10.65
C THR A 125 5.59 7.05 -11.05
N ASP A 126 5.16 6.17 -10.14
CA ASP A 126 4.12 5.18 -10.42
C ASP A 126 2.74 5.86 -10.42
N LEU A 127 2.49 6.86 -9.57
CA LEU A 127 1.30 7.71 -9.66
C LEU A 127 1.22 8.43 -11.01
N GLN A 128 2.35 9.00 -11.47
CA GLN A 128 2.43 9.70 -12.75
C GLN A 128 2.23 8.75 -13.94
N GLU A 129 2.84 7.56 -13.92
CA GLU A 129 2.70 6.57 -14.98
C GLU A 129 1.28 5.99 -15.04
N GLN A 130 0.72 5.65 -13.87
CA GLN A 130 -0.57 4.98 -13.78
C GLN A 130 -1.73 5.93 -14.04
N TRP A 131 -1.67 7.17 -13.52
CA TRP A 131 -2.82 8.07 -13.52
C TRP A 131 -2.58 9.42 -14.20
N GLY A 132 -1.34 9.71 -14.60
CA GLY A 132 -1.00 11.00 -15.20
C GLY A 132 -0.87 12.14 -14.19
N ILE A 133 -0.69 11.82 -12.90
CA ILE A 133 -0.76 12.78 -11.80
C ILE A 133 0.61 12.98 -11.16
N VAL A 134 0.95 14.23 -10.86
CA VAL A 134 2.10 14.59 -10.03
C VAL A 134 1.60 14.81 -8.60
N ASP A 135 2.21 14.12 -7.64
CA ASP A 135 1.89 14.23 -6.21
C ASP A 135 2.10 15.67 -5.71
N PHE A 136 3.30 16.22 -5.90
CA PHE A 136 3.72 17.51 -5.40
C PHE A 136 4.63 18.28 -6.36
N THR A 137 4.66 19.60 -6.24
CA THR A 137 5.62 20.46 -6.94
C THR A 137 6.84 20.77 -6.07
N ASP A 138 6.66 20.83 -4.75
CA ASP A 138 7.66 21.12 -3.74
C ASP A 138 7.49 20.23 -2.51
N ASP A 139 8.55 20.06 -1.70
CA ASP A 139 8.50 19.17 -0.52
C ASP A 139 7.50 19.74 0.51
N PRO A 140 6.38 19.05 0.77
CA PRO A 140 5.33 19.55 1.66
C PRO A 140 5.67 19.37 3.14
N THR A 141 6.75 18.64 3.47
CA THR A 141 7.00 18.20 4.84
C THR A 141 7.51 19.37 5.70
N PRO A 142 6.82 19.74 6.78
CA PRO A 142 7.17 20.89 7.59
C PRO A 142 8.33 20.56 8.56
N THR A 143 9.52 20.32 8.01
CA THR A 143 10.70 19.91 8.77
C THR A 143 11.15 20.95 9.81
N ALA A 144 10.90 22.23 9.54
CA ALA A 144 11.10 23.33 10.48
C ALA A 144 10.19 23.26 11.73
N GLN A 145 9.08 22.51 11.65
CA GLN A 145 8.13 22.27 12.75
C GLN A 145 8.38 20.93 13.45
N HIS A 146 9.62 20.40 13.36
CA HIS A 146 10.04 19.14 13.97
C HIS A 146 9.28 17.90 13.47
N MET A 147 8.83 17.92 12.22
CA MET A 147 8.24 16.76 11.55
C MET A 147 9.24 16.13 10.58
N ASP A 148 9.10 14.83 10.35
CA ASP A 148 9.83 14.03 9.39
C ASP A 148 8.91 13.52 8.28
N HIS A 149 9.51 13.09 7.18
CA HIS A 149 8.92 12.20 6.19
C HIS A 149 8.76 10.79 6.78
N GLY A 150 7.67 10.60 7.53
CA GLY A 150 7.35 9.33 8.16
C GLY A 150 6.84 8.34 7.13
N HIS A 151 7.50 7.19 7.02
CA HIS A 151 7.09 6.14 6.10
C HIS A 151 5.83 5.44 6.61
N ILE A 152 4.91 5.11 5.70
CA ILE A 152 3.78 4.23 6.02
C ILE A 152 4.15 2.77 5.75
N CYS A 153 4.64 2.46 4.54
CA CYS A 153 5.37 1.22 4.27
C CYS A 153 6.85 1.41 4.65
N PRO A 154 7.36 0.77 5.72
CA PRO A 154 8.69 1.05 6.22
C PRO A 154 9.79 0.52 5.31
N ASN A 155 10.84 1.32 5.05
CA ASN A 155 11.97 0.89 4.21
C ASN A 155 12.66 -0.38 4.73
N ALA A 156 12.76 -0.53 6.04
CA ALA A 156 13.40 -1.69 6.67
C ALA A 156 12.63 -2.99 6.41
N ASP A 157 11.36 -2.90 6.00
CA ASP A 157 10.55 -4.06 5.62
C ASP A 157 10.71 -4.42 4.15
N ARG A 158 11.42 -3.60 3.34
CA ARG A 158 11.54 -3.72 1.88
C ARG A 158 12.99 -3.71 1.41
N LEU A 159 13.79 -4.60 1.99
CA LEU A 159 15.23 -4.73 1.72
C LEU A 159 15.59 -5.93 0.84
N TYR A 160 14.65 -6.41 0.01
CA TYR A 160 14.92 -7.47 -0.95
C TYR A 160 15.90 -7.03 -2.05
N ASN A 161 15.73 -5.80 -2.56
CA ASN A 161 16.64 -5.16 -3.51
C ASN A 161 16.49 -3.62 -3.46
N ALA A 162 17.32 -2.93 -4.26
CA ALA A 162 17.36 -1.47 -4.27
C ALA A 162 16.06 -0.84 -4.81
N ASN A 163 15.35 -1.50 -5.73
CA ASN A 163 14.12 -0.97 -6.31
C ASN A 163 12.98 -0.99 -5.30
N GLN A 164 12.78 -2.11 -4.60
CA GLN A 164 11.74 -2.20 -3.57
C GLN A 164 11.99 -1.19 -2.45
N ARG A 165 13.25 -1.04 -2.03
CA ARG A 165 13.62 0.00 -1.06
C ARG A 165 13.33 1.39 -1.62
N TYR A 166 13.77 1.70 -2.84
CA TYR A 166 13.58 3.01 -3.44
C TYR A 166 12.10 3.42 -3.50
N GLN A 167 11.23 2.50 -3.90
CA GLN A 167 9.79 2.76 -3.95
C GLN A 167 9.19 3.13 -2.58
N THR A 168 9.74 2.67 -1.44
CA THR A 168 9.23 3.10 -0.12
C THR A 168 9.55 4.57 0.18
N TYR A 169 10.44 5.21 -0.59
CA TYR A 169 10.79 6.62 -0.44
C TYR A 169 9.90 7.57 -1.24
N TYR A 170 8.96 7.05 -2.05
CA TYR A 170 7.99 7.90 -2.73
C TYR A 170 7.17 8.73 -1.74
N MET A 171 6.90 9.98 -2.11
CA MET A 171 6.18 10.93 -1.27
C MET A 171 4.72 10.54 -1.01
N THR A 172 4.10 9.75 -1.87
CA THR A 172 2.80 9.11 -1.65
C THR A 172 2.80 8.06 -0.53
N ASN A 173 3.98 7.58 -0.12
CA ASN A 173 4.19 6.72 1.05
C ASN A 173 4.64 7.48 2.30
N MET A 174 4.68 8.81 2.23
CA MET A 174 5.09 9.67 3.34
C MET A 174 3.90 10.34 4.00
N GLN A 175 3.98 10.47 5.32
CA GLN A 175 3.19 11.42 6.09
C GLN A 175 4.12 12.33 6.88
N PRO A 176 3.79 13.63 7.01
CA PRO A 176 4.35 14.44 8.07
C PRO A 176 4.10 13.77 9.42
N GLN A 177 5.16 13.30 10.07
CA GLN A 177 5.08 12.69 11.40
C GLN A 177 5.99 13.43 12.35
N TYR A 178 5.56 13.66 13.59
CA TYR A 178 6.45 14.24 14.61
C TYR A 178 7.69 13.36 14.80
N LYS A 179 8.87 13.99 14.87
CA LYS A 179 10.18 13.30 15.01
C LYS A 179 10.19 12.29 16.15
N ASP A 180 9.67 12.68 17.31
CA ASP A 180 9.64 11.83 18.50
C ASP A 180 8.71 10.62 18.35
N PHE A 181 7.65 10.75 17.54
CA PHE A 181 6.77 9.63 17.20
C PHE A 181 7.42 8.67 16.20
N ASN A 182 8.05 9.23 15.16
CA ASN A 182 8.60 8.50 14.01
C ASN A 182 9.96 7.81 14.28
N GLN A 183 10.93 8.50 14.87
CA GLN A 183 12.33 8.01 14.88
C GLN A 183 12.62 7.00 15.99
N ARG A 184 12.00 7.18 17.16
CA ARG A 184 12.23 6.38 18.38
C ARG A 184 10.99 6.28 19.27
N GLY A 185 9.83 6.63 18.72
CA GLY A 185 8.57 6.64 19.44
C GLY A 185 7.75 5.40 19.19
N THR A 186 6.45 5.54 19.42
CA THR A 186 5.46 4.47 19.26
C THR A 186 5.48 3.87 17.85
N TRP A 187 5.61 4.69 16.80
CA TRP A 187 5.64 4.19 15.43
C TRP A 187 6.85 3.27 15.18
N TYR A 188 8.04 3.74 15.55
CA TYR A 188 9.28 2.98 15.43
C TYR A 188 9.22 1.61 16.14
N GLU A 189 8.74 1.60 17.39
CA GLU A 189 8.64 0.35 18.14
C GLU A 189 7.53 -0.56 17.58
N MET A 190 6.42 -0.01 17.07
CA MET A 190 5.40 -0.80 16.38
C MET A 190 5.94 -1.51 15.13
N GLU A 191 6.69 -0.81 14.28
CA GLU A 191 7.31 -1.41 13.08
C GLU A 191 8.29 -2.52 13.47
N LYS A 192 9.11 -2.29 14.50
CA LYS A 192 10.09 -3.27 15.00
C LYS A 192 9.42 -4.50 15.59
N ASP A 193 8.34 -4.31 16.35
CA ASP A 193 7.52 -5.40 16.89
C ASP A 193 6.88 -6.22 15.77
N LEU A 194 6.33 -5.55 14.76
CA LEU A 194 5.72 -6.20 13.60
C LEU A 194 6.74 -7.08 12.86
N ARG A 195 7.95 -6.57 12.60
CA ARG A 195 9.05 -7.36 12.00
C ARG A 195 9.44 -8.58 12.83
N THR A 196 9.32 -8.50 14.16
CA THR A 196 9.65 -9.61 15.07
C THR A 196 8.54 -10.67 15.08
N LYS A 197 7.28 -10.24 14.94
CA LYS A 197 6.08 -11.10 15.02
C LYS A 197 5.65 -11.70 13.68
N ALA A 198 5.93 -11.03 12.56
CA ALA A 198 5.72 -11.56 11.23
C ALA A 198 6.57 -12.84 11.07
N THR A 199 5.91 -13.99 11.08
CA THR A 199 6.54 -15.32 11.07
C THR A 199 7.45 -15.47 9.85
N LYS A 200 8.62 -16.08 10.07
CA LYS A 200 9.65 -16.35 9.04
C LYS A 200 9.37 -17.62 8.24
N ASP A 201 8.13 -18.10 8.25
CA ASP A 201 7.72 -19.41 7.73
C ASP A 201 7.23 -19.31 6.28
#